data_AF-A0A964P041-F1
#
_entry.id   AF-A0A964P041-F1
#
_cell.length_a   1.000
_cell.length_b   1.000
_cell.length_c   1.000
_cell.angle_alpha   90.00
_cell.angle_beta   90.00
_cell.angle_gamma   90.00
#
_symmetry.space_group_name_H-M   'P 1'
#
loop_
_entity.id
_entity.type
_entity.pdbx_description
1 polymer ?
#
loop_
_entity_poly.entity_id
_entity_poly.type
_entity_poly.pdbx_seq_one_letter_code
_entity_poly.pdbx_strand_id
1 'polypeptide(L)'
;MALAERLSSADLGVLKQGNGISDLPTSTSLVWFILGFTVMAIAPLSEELFFRGFLFRAVQGRAGLVAGLLVSALAFAAFHLNVGVLLPFFAVGLIFAWAYHASGSLWTPIAAHTIFNSIAFIATLAGVSP
;
A
#
# COMPACT_ATOMS: atom_id res chain seq x y z
N MET A 1 -41.10 3.20 -35.99
CA MET A 1 -40.48 1.96 -35.48
C MET A 1 -38.96 1.95 -35.69
N ALA A 2 -38.44 2.20 -36.89
CA ALA A 2 -36.99 2.18 -37.18
C ALA A 2 -36.12 3.29 -36.51
N LEU A 3 -36.70 4.44 -36.11
CA LEU A 3 -35.96 5.53 -35.46
C LEU A 3 -35.73 5.29 -33.95
N ALA A 4 -36.70 4.67 -33.26
CA ALA A 4 -36.58 4.32 -31.85
C ALA A 4 -35.55 3.20 -31.62
N GLU A 5 -35.42 2.28 -32.58
CA GLU A 5 -34.46 1.18 -32.55
C GLU A 5 -33.01 1.65 -32.76
N ARG A 6 -32.80 2.70 -33.56
CA ARG A 6 -31.48 3.32 -33.81
C ARG A 6 -30.95 4.16 -32.65
N LEU A 7 -31.85 4.77 -31.87
CA LEU A 7 -31.46 5.55 -30.67
C LEU A 7 -31.15 4.63 -29.49
N SER A 8 -31.81 3.47 -29.39
CA SER A 8 -31.53 2.50 -28.33
C SER A 8 -30.18 1.79 -28.49
N SER A 9 -29.73 1.48 -29.70
CA SER A 9 -28.50 0.70 -29.91
C SER A 9 -27.21 1.53 -29.92
N ALA A 10 -27.29 2.82 -30.31
CA ALA A 10 -26.13 3.71 -30.38
C ALA A 10 -25.71 4.24 -29.00
N ASP A 11 -26.66 4.61 -28.14
CA ASP A 11 -26.34 5.22 -26.83
C ASP A 11 -26.06 4.18 -25.73
N LEU A 12 -26.65 2.98 -25.79
CA LEU A 12 -26.36 1.91 -24.82
C LEU A 12 -24.96 1.29 -24.97
N GLY A 13 -24.33 1.45 -26.13
CA GLY A 13 -22.95 1.02 -26.37
C GLY A 13 -21.94 1.85 -25.58
N VAL A 14 -22.15 3.17 -25.54
CA VAL A 14 -21.32 4.13 -24.81
C VAL A 14 -21.49 3.97 -23.30
N LEU A 15 -22.69 3.60 -22.82
CA LEU A 15 -22.95 3.36 -21.40
C LEU A 15 -22.52 1.97 -20.91
N LYS A 16 -22.35 0.99 -21.82
CA LYS A 16 -21.71 -0.31 -21.53
C LYS A 16 -20.18 -0.25 -21.57
N GLN A 17 -19.62 0.81 -22.16
CA GLN A 17 -18.21 1.10 -22.10
C GLN A 17 -17.91 1.68 -20.72
N GLY A 18 -17.75 0.77 -19.75
CA GLY A 18 -17.40 1.12 -18.38
C GLY A 18 -16.21 2.06 -18.36
N ASN A 19 -16.19 2.94 -17.35
CA ASN A 19 -15.12 3.90 -17.06
C ASN A 19 -13.78 3.26 -17.44
N GLY A 20 -13.10 3.78 -18.47
CA GLY A 20 -12.01 3.13 -19.25
C GLY A 20 -10.72 2.77 -18.50
N ILE A 21 -10.83 2.45 -17.22
CA ILE A 21 -9.83 1.82 -16.36
C ILE A 21 -9.73 0.32 -16.68
N SER A 22 -10.81 -0.33 -17.15
CA SER A 22 -10.80 -1.75 -17.55
C SER A 22 -10.15 -2.03 -18.91
N ASP A 23 -9.95 -0.99 -19.73
CA ASP A 23 -9.37 -1.08 -21.09
C ASP A 23 -7.89 -0.66 -21.13
N LEU A 24 -7.30 -0.35 -19.97
CA LEU A 24 -5.85 -0.22 -19.87
C LEU A 24 -5.24 -1.61 -20.10
N PRO A 25 -4.31 -1.78 -21.06
CA PRO A 25 -3.79 -3.08 -21.37
C PRO A 25 -3.17 -3.68 -20.13
N THR A 26 -3.67 -4.83 -19.70
CA THR A 26 -3.03 -5.77 -18.76
C THR A 26 -1.64 -6.25 -19.27
N SER A 27 -1.10 -5.65 -20.34
CA SER A 27 -0.09 -6.15 -21.27
C SER A 27 1.10 -5.21 -21.52
N THR A 28 1.42 -4.26 -20.65
CA THR A 28 2.73 -3.56 -20.74
C THR A 28 3.60 -3.94 -19.55
N SER A 29 4.69 -4.65 -19.81
CA SER A 29 5.75 -4.96 -18.84
C SER A 29 6.20 -3.73 -18.04
N LEU A 30 6.10 -2.55 -18.65
CA LEU A 30 6.32 -1.25 -18.02
C LEU A 30 5.40 -0.97 -16.83
N VAL A 31 4.09 -1.26 -16.93
CA VAL A 31 3.14 -1.02 -15.82
C VAL A 31 3.48 -1.93 -14.64
N TRP A 32 3.72 -3.22 -14.89
CA TRP A 32 4.11 -4.16 -13.83
C TRP A 32 5.45 -3.81 -13.21
N PHE A 33 6.40 -3.32 -14.01
CA PHE A 33 7.67 -2.81 -13.52
C PHE A 33 7.47 -1.59 -12.61
N ILE A 34 6.69 -0.60 -13.04
CA ILE A 34 6.40 0.60 -12.23
C ILE A 34 5.70 0.21 -10.93
N LEU A 35 4.67 -0.63 -10.98
CA LEU A 35 3.94 -1.09 -9.79
C LEU A 35 4.87 -1.84 -8.82
N GLY A 36 5.66 -2.79 -9.33
CA GLY A 36 6.63 -3.53 -8.51
C GLY A 36 7.65 -2.59 -7.87
N PHE A 37 8.23 -1.67 -8.64
CA PHE A 37 9.18 -0.68 -8.12
C PHE A 37 8.55 0.21 -7.05
N THR A 38 7.31 0.66 -7.27
CA THR A 38 6.59 1.45 -6.26
C THR A 38 6.37 0.65 -4.98
N VAL A 39 5.86 -0.58 -5.06
CA VAL A 39 5.55 -1.42 -3.88
C VAL A 39 6.80 -1.85 -3.12
N MET A 40 7.89 -2.15 -3.82
CA MET A 40 9.11 -2.70 -3.22
C MET A 40 10.09 -1.63 -2.74
N ALA A 41 10.09 -0.43 -3.34
CA ALA A 41 11.07 0.61 -3.01
C ALA A 41 10.40 1.92 -2.54
N ILE A 42 9.53 2.51 -3.36
CA ILE A 42 9.01 3.86 -3.08
C ILE A 42 8.07 3.86 -1.88
N ALA A 43 7.16 2.89 -1.79
CA ALA A 43 6.22 2.77 -0.68
C ALA A 43 6.96 2.53 0.65
N PRO A 44 7.83 1.52 0.81
CA PRO A 44 8.60 1.34 2.05
C PRO A 44 9.42 2.57 2.43
N LEU A 45 10.10 3.21 1.47
CA LEU A 45 10.89 4.41 1.75
C LEU A 45 10.00 5.54 2.28
N SER A 46 8.93 5.88 1.57
CA SER A 46 8.04 6.99 1.94
C SER A 46 7.29 6.74 3.24
N GLU A 47 6.81 5.52 3.44
CA GLU A 47 6.08 5.12 4.65
C GLU A 47 6.99 5.12 5.87
N GLU A 48 8.20 4.54 5.80
CA GLU A 48 9.12 4.57 6.94
C GLU A 48 9.59 6.00 7.28
N LEU A 49 9.83 6.85 6.27
CA LEU A 49 10.15 8.26 6.50
C LEU A 49 9.02 8.97 7.27
N PHE A 50 7.76 8.74 6.90
CA PHE A 50 6.62 9.36 7.55
C PHE A 50 6.33 8.75 8.93
N PHE A 51 6.11 7.43 9.01
CA PHE A 51 5.67 6.80 10.24
C PHE A 51 6.78 6.71 11.29
N ARG A 52 8.04 6.45 10.89
CA ARG A 52 9.16 6.23 11.82
C ARG A 52 10.00 7.50 11.93
N GLY A 53 10.35 8.10 10.79
CA GLY A 53 11.15 9.32 10.75
C GLY A 53 10.44 10.54 11.35
N PHE A 54 9.14 10.68 11.13
CA PHE A 54 8.35 11.82 11.60
C PHE A 54 7.42 11.47 12.77
N LEU A 55 6.39 10.64 12.55
CA LEU A 55 5.31 10.42 13.53
C LEU A 55 5.80 9.77 14.82
N PHE A 56 6.53 8.64 14.72
CA PHE A 56 7.09 7.94 15.86
C PHE A 56 7.96 8.87 16.72
N ARG A 57 8.89 9.61 16.10
CA ARG A 57 9.77 10.55 16.82
C ARG A 57 8.98 11.67 17.49
N ALA A 58 7.98 12.22 16.80
CA ALA A 58 7.15 13.30 17.30
C ALA A 58 6.31 12.88 18.52
N VAL A 59 5.81 11.64 18.53
CA VAL A 59 5.04 11.09 19.65
C VAL A 59 5.98 10.64 20.76
N GLN A 60 7.06 9.92 20.45
CA GLN A 60 8.06 9.49 21.43
C GLN A 60 8.61 10.67 22.23
N GLY A 61 8.94 11.77 21.57
CA GLY A 61 9.47 12.97 22.23
C GLY A 61 8.48 13.67 23.16
N ARG A 62 7.18 13.41 23.04
CA ARG A 62 6.12 14.04 23.85
C ARG A 62 5.49 13.12 24.89
N ALA A 63 5.32 11.85 24.54
CA ALA A 63 4.53 10.88 25.30
C ALA A 63 5.29 9.58 25.62
N GLY A 64 6.59 9.51 25.29
CA GLY A 64 7.45 8.38 25.61
C GLY A 64 7.42 7.25 24.57
N LEU A 65 8.31 6.29 24.76
CA LEU A 65 8.58 5.20 23.81
C LEU A 65 7.33 4.37 23.48
N VAL A 66 6.60 3.93 24.50
CA VAL A 66 5.42 3.06 24.32
C VAL A 66 4.36 3.75 23.48
N ALA A 67 4.07 5.03 23.75
CA ALA A 67 3.13 5.80 22.94
C ALA A 67 3.63 5.96 21.49
N GLY A 68 4.93 6.22 21.29
CA GLY A 68 5.54 6.28 19.97
C GLY A 68 5.34 4.99 19.17
N LEU A 69 5.63 3.84 19.78
CA LEU A 69 5.46 2.51 19.18
C LEU A 69 4.00 2.26 18.79
N LEU A 70 3.07 2.43 19.73
CA LEU A 70 1.66 2.12 19.52
C LEU A 70 1.00 3.06 18.49
N VAL A 71 1.22 4.37 18.60
CA VAL A 71 0.59 5.36 17.71
C VAL A 71 1.14 5.25 16.30
N SER A 72 2.46 5.11 16.14
CA SER A 72 3.06 4.94 14.82
C SER A 72 2.58 3.66 14.13
N ALA A 73 2.57 2.53 14.85
CA ALA A 73 2.10 1.26 14.32
C ALA A 73 0.59 1.26 13.98
N LEU A 74 -0.24 1.89 14.81
CA LEU A 74 -1.67 1.98 14.55
C LEU A 74 -1.98 2.88 13.36
N ALA A 75 -1.29 4.02 13.25
CA ALA A 75 -1.42 4.90 12.10
C ALA A 75 -0.98 4.21 10.80
N PHE A 76 0.13 3.46 10.83
CA PHE A 76 0.59 2.64 9.72
C PHE A 76 -0.48 1.63 9.27
N ALA A 77 -1.05 0.88 10.22
CA ALA A 77 -2.09 -0.10 9.92
C ALA A 77 -3.38 0.55 9.37
N ALA A 78 -3.82 1.65 9.98
CA ALA A 78 -5.02 2.37 9.57
C ALA A 78 -4.88 3.02 8.17
N PHE A 79 -3.67 3.44 7.80
CA PHE A 79 -3.38 4.02 6.48
C PHE A 79 -3.67 3.06 5.32
N HIS A 80 -3.70 1.75 5.56
CA HIS A 80 -4.02 0.74 4.56
C HIS A 80 -5.52 0.57 4.31
N LEU A 81 -6.39 1.25 5.06
CA LEU A 81 -7.84 1.37 4.84
C LEU A 81 -8.59 0.02 4.65
N ASN A 82 -8.05 -1.06 5.22
CA ASN A 82 -8.65 -2.38 5.15
C ASN A 82 -8.65 -3.03 6.55
N VAL A 83 -9.86 -3.26 7.07
CA VAL A 83 -10.08 -3.81 8.41
C VAL A 83 -9.52 -5.25 8.54
N GLY A 84 -9.58 -6.04 7.46
CA GLY A 84 -9.09 -7.42 7.46
C GLY A 84 -7.58 -7.54 7.68
N VAL A 85 -6.81 -6.51 7.32
CA VAL A 85 -5.35 -6.46 7.50
C VAL A 85 -4.91 -5.54 8.64
N LEU A 86 -5.84 -4.92 9.36
CA LEU A 86 -5.53 -3.95 10.40
C LEU A 86 -4.66 -4.57 11.50
N LEU A 87 -5.06 -5.74 12.02
CA LEU A 87 -4.30 -6.42 13.08
C LEU A 87 -2.91 -6.90 12.62
N PRO A 88 -2.76 -7.61 11.48
CA PRO A 88 -1.42 -8.02 11.04
C PRO A 88 -0.53 -6.82 10.70
N PHE A 89 -1.05 -5.76 10.08
CA PHE A 89 -0.24 -4.57 9.78
C PHE A 89 0.07 -3.75 11.02
N PHE A 90 -0.76 -3.79 12.06
CA PHE A 90 -0.42 -3.22 13.35
C PHE A 90 0.76 -3.96 13.99
N ALA A 91 0.76 -5.30 13.96
CA ALA A 91 1.85 -6.11 14.48
C ALA A 91 3.17 -5.87 13.72
N VAL A 92 3.12 -5.89 12.38
CA VAL A 92 4.28 -5.54 11.53
C VAL A 92 4.73 -4.10 11.79
N GLY A 93 3.78 -3.19 11.93
CA GLY A 93 4.02 -1.79 12.26
C GLY A 93 4.83 -1.61 13.55
N LEU A 94 4.50 -2.38 14.59
CA LEU A 94 5.22 -2.43 15.86
C LEU A 94 6.63 -2.99 15.70
N ILE A 95 6.80 -4.06 14.90
CA ILE A 95 8.10 -4.66 14.62
C ILE A 95 9.02 -3.63 13.95
N PHE A 96 8.55 -2.91 12.93
CA PHE A 96 9.35 -1.88 12.26
C PHE A 96 9.65 -0.68 13.17
N ALA A 97 8.68 -0.23 13.98
CA ALA A 97 8.91 0.85 14.93
C ALA A 97 9.93 0.45 16.01
N TRP A 98 9.88 -0.80 16.49
CA TRP A 98 10.87 -1.35 17.40
C TRP A 98 12.25 -1.49 16.74
N ALA A 99 12.31 -2.00 15.50
CA ALA A 99 13.54 -2.12 14.74
C ALA A 99 14.23 -0.76 14.55
N TYR A 100 13.46 0.28 14.23
CA TYR A 100 13.96 1.66 14.17
C TYR A 100 14.52 2.13 15.51
N HIS A 101 13.76 1.92 16.60
CA HIS A 101 14.18 2.33 17.94
C HIS A 101 15.47 1.63 18.38
N ALA A 102 15.55 0.31 18.16
CA ALA A 102 16.67 -0.51 18.57
C ALA A 102 17.93 -0.26 17.73
N SER A 103 17.80 0.00 16.43
CA SER A 103 18.94 0.24 15.54
C SER A 103 19.39 1.70 15.50
N GLY A 104 18.50 2.65 15.83
CA GLY A 104 18.74 4.08 15.63
C GLY A 104 18.82 4.50 14.16
N SER A 105 18.51 3.61 13.21
CA SER A 105 18.68 3.82 11.76
C SER A 105 17.38 3.56 11.02
N LEU A 106 16.97 4.51 10.16
CA LEU A 106 15.79 4.34 9.29
C LEU A 106 16.04 3.29 8.19
N TRP A 107 17.29 3.01 7.84
CA TRP A 107 17.59 1.98 6.84
C TRP A 107 17.21 0.57 7.30
N THR A 108 17.21 0.32 8.61
CA THR A 108 16.82 -0.98 9.18
C THR A 108 15.35 -1.33 8.89
N PRO A 109 14.36 -0.52 9.32
CA PRO A 109 12.97 -0.79 8.98
C PRO A 109 12.69 -0.65 7.48
N ILE A 110 13.36 0.25 6.74
CA ILE A 110 13.18 0.36 5.28
C ILE A 110 13.54 -0.96 4.60
N ALA A 111 14.69 -1.54 4.93
CA ALA A 111 15.10 -2.82 4.35
C ALA A 111 14.14 -3.95 4.74
N ALA A 112 13.74 -4.03 6.01
CA ALA A 112 12.78 -5.04 6.48
C ALA A 112 11.41 -4.91 5.79
N HIS A 113 10.93 -3.69 5.60
CA HIS A 113 9.67 -3.40 4.93
C HIS A 113 9.75 -3.67 3.43
N THR A 114 10.84 -3.29 2.75
CA THR A 114 11.11 -3.68 1.36
C THR A 114 11.07 -5.20 1.20
N ILE A 115 11.71 -5.96 2.09
CA ILE A 115 11.68 -7.44 2.04
C ILE A 115 10.25 -7.96 2.24
N PHE A 116 9.52 -7.45 3.23
CA PHE A 116 8.12 -7.83 3.50
C PHE A 116 7.22 -7.60 2.28
N ASN A 117 7.28 -6.40 1.68
CA ASN A 117 6.51 -6.06 0.49
C ASN A 117 6.94 -6.85 -0.74
N SER A 118 8.24 -7.14 -0.88
CA SER A 118 8.75 -7.97 -1.97
C SER A 118 8.18 -9.39 -1.90
N ILE A 119 8.13 -10.00 -0.71
CA ILE A 119 7.54 -11.33 -0.52
C ILE A 119 6.05 -11.30 -0.85
N ALA A 120 5.31 -10.30 -0.35
CA ALA A 120 3.87 -10.17 -0.61
C ALA A 120 3.56 -9.93 -2.10
N PHE A 121 4.36 -9.09 -2.77
CA PHE A 121 4.21 -8.80 -4.19
C PHE A 121 4.49 -10.04 -5.05
N ILE A 122 5.57 -10.78 -4.76
CA ILE A 122 5.90 -12.02 -5.46
C ILE A 122 4.82 -13.08 -5.24
N ALA A 123 4.30 -13.23 -4.01
CA ALA A 123 3.21 -14.15 -3.71
C ALA A 123 1.95 -13.81 -4.53
N THR A 124 1.63 -12.51 -4.65
CA THR A 124 0.52 -12.03 -5.48
C THR A 124 0.72 -12.39 -6.96
N LEU A 125 1.92 -12.20 -7.49
CA LEU A 125 2.25 -12.58 -8.89
C LEU A 125 2.21 -14.09 -9.12
N ALA A 126 2.54 -14.89 -8.11
CA ALA A 126 2.47 -16.35 -8.16
C ALA A 126 1.04 -16.90 -8.06
N GLY A 127 0.02 -16.03 -7.94
CA GLY A 127 -1.37 -16.43 -7.73
C GLY A 127 -1.65 -16.96 -6.32
N VAL A 128 -0.73 -16.75 -5.38
CA VAL A 128 -0.90 -17.08 -3.97
C VAL A 128 -1.43 -15.82 -3.28
N SER A 129 -2.72 -15.55 -3.44
CA SER A 129 -3.40 -14.51 -2.68
C SER A 129 -3.73 -15.05 -1.27
N PRO A 130 -3.30 -14.39 -0.18
CA PRO A 130 -3.80 -14.68 1.17
C PRO A 130 -5.27 -14.30 1.33
#